data_AF-A0A926ZN13-F1
#
_entry.id   AF-A0A926ZN13-F1
#
_cell.length_a   1.000
_cell.length_b   1.000
_cell.length_c   1.000
_cell.angle_alpha   90.00
_cell.angle_beta   90.00
_cell.angle_gamma   90.00
#
_symmetry.space_group_name_H-M   'P 1'
#
loop_
_entity.id
_entity.type
_entity.pdbx_description
1 polymer ?
#
loop_
_entity_poly.entity_id
_entity_poly.type
_entity_poly.pdbx_seq_one_letter_code
_entity_poly.pdbx_strand_id
1 'polypeptide(L)'
;MSKYLSFIQPLLKSWQTLTALMVVGVITLSSGAGKSIRTNLFNIQPAYAQRITPGDVWQQVYQQLPDLPRENKYISKENGQVAENNTLVNRLIRYHIYTKGRAPIYRLDWKLTLADYLGANEIMYDSTYPGNDALRQNPIEGDRKAITLLTRSQRDALVQVLVNVFNPTSQNTLSPNPNTAPSPSTSTTPQLPQPGGAELLK
;
A
#
# COMPACT_ATOMS: atom_id res chain seq x y z
N MET A 1 -36.01 -59.53 -9.54
CA MET A 1 -35.83 -60.22 -10.84
C MET A 1 -36.18 -59.26 -11.96
N SER A 2 -35.47 -59.32 -13.10
CA SER A 2 -35.69 -58.52 -14.33
C SER A 2 -35.56 -56.99 -14.22
N LYS A 3 -35.23 -56.26 -15.30
CA LYS A 3 -34.24 -56.48 -16.38
C LYS A 3 -34.01 -55.16 -17.14
N TYR A 4 -32.91 -55.07 -17.90
CA TYR A 4 -32.47 -53.93 -18.69
C TYR A 4 -33.47 -53.37 -19.71
N LEU A 5 -33.36 -52.06 -20.00
CA LEU A 5 -33.48 -51.50 -21.36
C LEU A 5 -32.72 -50.17 -21.47
N SER A 6 -32.28 -49.78 -22.68
CA SER A 6 -31.26 -48.74 -22.90
C SER A 6 -31.39 -48.03 -24.26
N PHE A 7 -31.16 -46.71 -24.29
CA PHE A 7 -30.99 -45.85 -25.49
C PHE A 7 -30.02 -44.71 -25.08
N ILE A 8 -28.89 -44.37 -25.75
CA ILE A 8 -28.67 -43.95 -27.16
C ILE A 8 -29.35 -42.58 -27.40
N GLN A 9 -28.72 -41.45 -27.77
CA GLN A 9 -27.33 -41.00 -28.07
C GLN A 9 -27.38 -39.43 -28.19
N PRO A 10 -26.36 -38.66 -28.68
CA PRO A 10 -24.91 -38.86 -28.85
C PRO A 10 -24.10 -37.88 -27.93
N LEU A 11 -23.21 -36.91 -28.24
CA LEU A 11 -22.52 -36.36 -29.46
C LEU A 11 -21.23 -35.55 -29.05
N LEU A 12 -20.65 -34.79 -30.01
CA LEU A 12 -19.53 -33.83 -29.96
C LEU A 12 -19.46 -32.88 -28.73
N LYS A 13 -18.30 -32.36 -28.31
CA LYS A 13 -17.26 -31.70 -29.15
C LYS A 13 -15.86 -31.67 -28.49
N SER A 14 -14.84 -32.13 -29.20
CA SER A 14 -13.42 -32.03 -28.79
C SER A 14 -12.58 -31.41 -29.91
N TRP A 15 -11.84 -30.33 -29.63
CA TRP A 15 -10.86 -29.76 -30.55
C TRP A 15 -9.65 -29.23 -29.78
N GLN A 16 -8.53 -29.92 -29.89
CA GLN A 16 -7.23 -29.58 -29.30
C GLN A 16 -6.15 -29.89 -30.35
N THR A 17 -5.82 -28.89 -31.18
CA THR A 17 -4.81 -29.02 -32.24
C THR A 17 -3.43 -28.64 -31.71
N LEU A 18 -2.60 -29.65 -31.45
CA LEU A 18 -1.17 -29.46 -31.19
C LEU A 18 -0.42 -29.21 -32.51
N THR A 19 0.09 -27.98 -32.68
CA THR A 19 1.02 -27.64 -33.77
C THR A 19 2.45 -27.71 -33.25
N ALA A 20 3.25 -28.65 -33.76
CA ALA A 20 4.65 -28.79 -33.39
C ALA A 20 5.55 -27.80 -34.14
N LEU A 21 6.51 -27.20 -33.43
CA LEU A 21 7.58 -26.38 -34.00
C LEU A 21 8.71 -27.27 -34.55
N MET A 22 9.13 -27.02 -35.79
CA MET A 22 10.39 -27.52 -36.34
C MET A 22 11.32 -26.34 -36.60
N VAL A 23 12.54 -26.41 -36.09
CA VAL A 23 13.55 -25.34 -36.16
C VAL A 23 14.72 -25.79 -37.01
N VAL A 24 14.96 -25.10 -38.12
CA VAL A 24 16.23 -25.16 -38.88
C VAL A 24 16.60 -23.74 -39.29
N GLY A 25 17.59 -23.16 -38.61
CA GLY A 25 18.19 -21.86 -38.96
C GLY A 25 19.63 -22.07 -39.43
N VAL A 26 19.94 -21.65 -40.65
CA VAL A 26 21.26 -21.88 -41.28
C VAL A 26 22.27 -20.82 -40.81
N ILE A 27 23.50 -21.27 -40.53
CA ILE A 27 24.63 -20.42 -40.14
C ILE A 27 25.24 -19.76 -41.40
N THR A 28 25.49 -18.46 -41.36
CA THR A 28 26.40 -17.78 -42.29
C THR A 28 27.43 -16.94 -41.52
N LEU A 29 28.70 -17.04 -41.92
CA LEU A 29 29.80 -16.23 -41.39
C LEU A 29 30.01 -15.01 -42.29
N SER A 30 30.31 -13.86 -41.68
CA SER A 30 31.15 -12.83 -42.33
C SER A 30 31.91 -12.05 -41.26
N SER A 31 33.17 -11.70 -41.56
CA SER A 31 34.07 -11.01 -40.64
C SER A 31 34.24 -9.55 -41.07
N GLY A 32 34.18 -8.62 -40.12
CA GLY A 32 34.44 -7.19 -40.35
C GLY A 32 35.14 -6.56 -39.15
N ALA A 33 36.34 -5.99 -39.36
CA ALA A 33 37.11 -5.33 -38.32
C ALA A 33 36.86 -3.82 -38.30
N GLY A 34 36.40 -3.27 -37.18
CA GLY A 34 36.10 -1.84 -37.05
C GLY A 34 35.83 -1.40 -35.61
N LYS A 35 36.87 -0.87 -34.95
CA LYS A 35 36.89 -0.19 -33.63
C LYS A 35 35.52 0.09 -32.97
N SER A 36 35.05 -0.82 -32.12
CA SER A 36 33.95 -0.52 -31.19
C SER A 36 34.49 0.23 -29.97
N ILE A 37 34.02 1.45 -29.73
CA ILE A 37 34.33 2.23 -28.52
C ILE A 37 33.47 1.67 -27.38
N ARG A 38 34.10 0.97 -26.42
CA ARG A 38 33.41 0.48 -25.21
C ARG A 38 33.17 1.62 -24.21
N THR A 39 32.16 2.44 -24.46
CA THR A 39 31.54 3.26 -23.41
C THR A 39 30.82 2.34 -22.42
N ASN A 40 31.14 2.46 -21.12
CA ASN A 40 30.45 1.73 -20.04
C ASN A 40 29.07 2.36 -19.74
N LEU A 41 28.18 2.30 -20.73
CA LEU A 41 26.85 2.93 -20.71
C LEU A 41 25.78 2.15 -19.92
N PHE A 42 26.15 1.01 -19.33
CA PHE A 42 25.21 0.03 -18.77
C PHE A 42 25.49 -0.35 -17.30
N ASN A 43 25.94 0.60 -16.48
CA ASN A 43 25.82 0.48 -15.02
C ASN A 43 24.59 1.26 -14.47
N ILE A 44 23.50 1.28 -15.25
CA ILE A 44 22.18 1.61 -14.72
C ILE A 44 21.75 0.40 -13.89
N GLN A 45 22.07 0.42 -12.58
CA GLN A 45 21.44 -0.51 -11.65
C GLN A 45 19.92 -0.36 -11.79
N PRO A 46 19.15 -1.47 -11.84
CA PRO A 46 17.70 -1.37 -11.92
C PRO A 46 17.20 -0.72 -10.64
N ALA A 47 16.83 0.57 -10.76
CA ALA A 47 16.11 1.26 -9.71
C ALA A 47 14.77 0.54 -9.54
N TYR A 48 14.71 -0.32 -8.53
CA TYR A 48 13.48 -0.99 -8.11
C TYR A 48 12.51 0.09 -7.65
N ALA A 49 11.72 0.62 -8.59
CA ALA A 49 10.48 1.32 -8.32
C ALA A 49 9.48 0.30 -7.76
N GLN A 50 9.72 -0.13 -6.51
CA GLN A 50 8.87 -1.06 -5.80
C GLN A 50 7.51 -0.39 -5.66
N ARG A 51 6.56 -0.79 -6.51
CA ARG A 51 5.14 -0.54 -6.29
C ARG A 51 4.76 -1.35 -5.07
N ILE A 52 4.89 -0.72 -3.90
CA ILE A 52 4.51 -1.27 -2.60
C ILE A 52 3.03 -1.63 -2.66
N THR A 53 2.73 -2.90 -2.91
CA THR A 53 1.37 -3.42 -3.06
C THR A 53 0.62 -3.24 -1.74
N PRO A 54 -0.47 -2.45 -1.68
CA PRO A 54 -1.15 -2.11 -0.41
C PRO A 54 -1.60 -3.29 0.45
N GLY A 55 -1.71 -4.50 -0.13
CA GLY A 55 -2.06 -5.74 0.56
C GLY A 55 -0.97 -6.32 1.49
N ASP A 56 0.31 -5.98 1.30
CA ASP A 56 1.45 -6.58 2.03
C ASP A 56 2.27 -5.56 2.87
N VAL A 57 1.71 -4.37 3.03
CA VAL A 57 2.37 -3.25 3.73
C VAL A 57 2.15 -3.32 5.24
N TRP A 58 1.01 -3.88 5.66
CA TRP A 58 0.59 -3.91 7.05
C TRP A 58 1.56 -4.73 7.93
N GLN A 59 2.22 -5.75 7.37
CA GLN A 59 3.28 -6.51 8.04
C GLN A 59 4.40 -5.58 8.56
N GLN A 60 4.87 -4.63 7.73
CA GLN A 60 5.94 -3.70 8.10
C GLN A 60 5.51 -2.69 9.18
N VAL A 61 4.21 -2.40 9.27
CA VAL A 61 3.65 -1.53 10.31
C VAL A 61 3.66 -2.24 11.66
N TYR A 62 3.22 -3.50 11.76
CA TYR A 62 3.30 -4.25 13.03
C TYR A 62 4.74 -4.64 13.42
N GLN A 63 5.68 -4.72 12.46
CA GLN A 63 7.10 -4.85 12.79
C GLN A 63 7.66 -3.62 13.53
N GLN A 64 7.14 -2.43 13.22
CA GLN A 64 7.51 -1.17 13.89
C GLN A 64 6.62 -0.84 15.10
N LEU A 65 5.40 -1.37 15.14
CA LEU A 65 4.39 -1.15 16.18
C LEU A 65 3.78 -2.50 16.63
N PRO A 66 4.53 -3.35 17.35
CA PRO A 66 4.09 -4.71 17.71
C PRO A 66 2.87 -4.73 18.64
N ASP A 67 2.74 -3.73 19.52
CA ASP A 67 1.65 -3.60 20.48
C ASP A 67 0.35 -3.05 19.88
N LEU A 68 0.33 -2.74 18.58
CA LEU A 68 -0.84 -2.21 17.90
C LEU A 68 -1.94 -3.29 17.78
N PRO A 69 -3.20 -3.02 18.17
CA PRO A 69 -4.27 -4.01 18.14
C PRO A 69 -4.52 -4.51 16.71
N ARG A 70 -4.42 -5.83 16.52
CA ARG A 70 -4.49 -6.45 15.18
C ARG A 70 -5.90 -6.57 14.60
N GLU A 71 -6.93 -6.66 15.45
CA GLU A 71 -8.35 -6.85 15.07
C GLU A 71 -8.54 -7.82 13.89
N ASN A 72 -7.90 -9.00 13.94
CA ASN A 72 -7.93 -10.01 12.88
C ASN A 72 -8.70 -11.29 13.27
N LYS A 73 -9.63 -11.18 14.22
CA LYS A 73 -10.50 -12.26 14.74
C LYS A 73 -11.73 -12.57 13.86
N TYR A 74 -11.85 -11.93 12.70
CA TYR A 74 -13.04 -11.98 11.87
C TYR A 74 -13.06 -13.20 10.95
N ILE A 75 -14.24 -13.82 10.79
CA ILE A 75 -14.42 -15.02 9.97
C ILE A 75 -14.70 -14.64 8.51
N SER A 76 -14.00 -15.28 7.57
CA SER A 76 -14.21 -15.15 6.13
C SER A 76 -15.56 -15.75 5.69
N LYS A 77 -16.21 -15.11 4.70
CA LYS A 77 -17.37 -15.70 4.02
C LYS A 77 -16.97 -16.88 3.12
N GLU A 78 -15.80 -16.81 2.49
CA GLU A 78 -15.33 -17.74 1.46
C GLU A 78 -15.06 -19.15 1.99
N ASN A 79 -14.19 -19.26 3.01
CA ASN A 79 -13.72 -20.55 3.53
C ASN A 79 -14.17 -20.83 4.98
N GLY A 80 -14.86 -19.89 5.62
CA GLY A 80 -15.35 -20.01 7.00
C GLY A 80 -14.27 -20.00 8.09
N GLN A 81 -13.01 -19.71 7.75
CA GLN A 81 -11.89 -19.63 8.67
C GLN A 81 -11.64 -18.19 9.14
N VAL A 82 -10.77 -18.02 10.15
CA VAL A 82 -10.28 -16.71 10.59
C VAL A 82 -9.47 -16.07 9.45
N ALA A 83 -9.80 -14.82 9.11
CA ALA A 83 -9.12 -14.06 8.07
C ALA A 83 -7.87 -13.37 8.64
N GLU A 84 -6.83 -14.15 8.98
CA GLU A 84 -5.66 -13.69 9.76
C GLU A 84 -4.95 -12.44 9.20
N ASN A 85 -4.86 -12.32 7.88
CA ASN A 85 -4.26 -11.19 7.15
C ASN A 85 -5.18 -9.95 7.10
N ASN A 86 -6.48 -10.11 7.36
CA ASN A 86 -7.46 -9.04 7.42
C ASN A 86 -7.36 -8.37 8.81
N THR A 87 -6.31 -7.56 8.98
CA THR A 87 -5.99 -6.83 10.22
C THR A 87 -6.50 -5.39 10.19
N LEU A 88 -6.51 -4.72 11.35
CA LEU A 88 -6.81 -3.28 11.51
C LEU A 88 -6.03 -2.44 10.48
N VAL A 89 -4.70 -2.58 10.46
CA VAL A 89 -3.84 -1.81 9.53
C VAL A 89 -4.13 -2.14 8.07
N ASN A 90 -4.40 -3.40 7.72
CA ASN A 90 -4.78 -3.76 6.35
C ASN A 90 -6.05 -3.01 5.92
N ARG A 91 -7.10 -3.04 6.76
CA ARG A 91 -8.35 -2.31 6.49
C ARG A 91 -8.18 -0.79 6.50
N LEU A 92 -7.36 -0.25 7.40
CA LEU A 92 -7.04 1.17 7.46
C LEU A 92 -6.30 1.67 6.20
N ILE A 93 -5.34 0.89 5.70
CA ILE A 93 -4.63 1.18 4.44
C ILE A 93 -5.60 1.07 3.26
N ARG A 94 -6.41 -0.01 3.17
CA ARG A 94 -7.41 -0.18 2.11
C ARG A 94 -8.47 0.92 2.14
N TYR A 95 -8.89 1.37 3.32
CA TYR A 95 -9.86 2.45 3.48
C TYR A 95 -9.29 3.78 2.99
N HIS A 96 -8.07 4.13 3.41
CA HIS A 96 -7.39 5.35 2.96
C HIS A 96 -7.22 5.39 1.43
N ILE A 97 -6.65 4.34 0.84
CA ILE A 97 -6.28 4.30 -0.57
C ILE A 97 -7.49 4.06 -1.47
N TYR A 98 -8.35 3.07 -1.16
CA TYR A 98 -9.41 2.62 -2.07
C TYR A 98 -10.81 3.15 -1.71
N THR A 99 -11.17 3.24 -0.43
CA THR A 99 -12.48 3.80 -0.02
C THR A 99 -12.48 5.34 -0.05
N LYS A 100 -11.34 5.98 0.21
CA LYS A 100 -11.20 7.44 0.32
C LYS A 100 -10.32 8.10 -0.74
N GLY A 101 -9.58 7.34 -1.56
CA GLY A 101 -8.78 7.90 -2.66
C GLY A 101 -7.61 8.79 -2.21
N ARG A 102 -7.18 8.70 -0.95
CA ARG A 102 -6.16 9.57 -0.36
C ARG A 102 -4.74 9.08 -0.67
N ALA A 103 -3.77 9.99 -0.66
CA ALA A 103 -2.41 9.72 -1.09
C ALA A 103 -1.52 9.29 0.09
N PRO A 104 -1.04 8.03 0.14
CA PRO A 104 -0.42 7.46 1.34
C PRO A 104 0.96 8.03 1.68
N ILE A 105 1.52 8.90 0.83
CA ILE A 105 2.78 9.62 1.07
C ILE A 105 2.62 10.86 1.97
N TYR A 106 1.39 11.34 2.21
CA TYR A 106 1.14 12.59 2.93
C TYR A 106 0.66 12.38 4.37
N ARG A 107 1.31 13.07 5.33
CA ARG A 107 0.96 12.98 6.76
C ARG A 107 -0.45 13.52 7.06
N LEU A 108 -0.92 14.52 6.31
CA LEU A 108 -2.24 15.11 6.51
C LEU A 108 -3.35 14.10 6.20
N ASP A 109 -3.27 13.44 5.06
CA ASP A 109 -4.22 12.43 4.60
C ASP A 109 -4.42 11.29 5.60
N TRP A 110 -3.34 10.83 6.24
CA TRP A 110 -3.41 9.85 7.34
C TRP A 110 -4.04 10.42 8.61
N LYS A 111 -3.83 11.69 8.94
CA LYS A 111 -4.53 12.34 10.06
C LYS A 111 -6.02 12.51 9.81
N LEU A 112 -6.42 12.84 8.57
CA LEU A 112 -7.82 12.83 8.14
C LEU A 112 -8.42 11.43 8.24
N THR A 113 -7.68 10.38 7.84
CA THR A 113 -8.10 8.99 8.03
C THR A 113 -8.33 8.65 9.50
N LEU A 114 -7.43 9.02 10.41
CA LEU A 114 -7.69 8.78 11.83
C LEU A 114 -8.84 9.63 12.39
N ALA A 115 -9.10 10.82 11.84
CA ALA A 115 -10.24 11.63 12.22
C ALA A 115 -11.58 10.98 11.80
N ASP A 116 -11.65 10.29 10.65
CA ASP A 116 -12.85 9.52 10.26
C ASP A 116 -13.19 8.42 11.28
N TYR A 117 -12.17 7.67 11.74
CA TYR A 117 -12.31 6.59 12.73
C TYR A 117 -12.68 7.12 14.13
N LEU A 118 -12.39 8.39 14.40
CA LEU A 118 -12.76 9.10 15.63
C LEU A 118 -14.09 9.87 15.48
N GLY A 119 -14.80 9.77 14.34
CA GLY A 119 -16.05 10.49 14.09
C GLY A 119 -15.90 12.00 13.93
N ALA A 120 -14.69 12.49 13.65
CA ALA A 120 -14.31 13.91 13.68
C ALA A 120 -13.97 14.51 12.30
N ASN A 121 -14.23 13.78 11.20
CA ASN A 121 -14.04 14.28 9.83
C ASN A 121 -15.19 13.80 8.92
N GLU A 122 -15.12 12.59 8.35
CA GLU A 122 -16.19 12.06 7.47
C GLU A 122 -16.92 10.86 8.07
N ILE A 123 -18.21 10.72 7.70
CA ILE A 123 -19.00 9.53 8.03
C ILE A 123 -18.44 8.32 7.26
N MET A 124 -18.04 7.30 8.01
CA MET A 124 -17.68 5.99 7.45
C MET A 124 -18.94 5.12 7.37
N TYR A 125 -19.22 4.56 6.19
CA TYR A 125 -20.39 3.72 5.93
C TYR A 125 -20.02 2.24 5.91
N ASP A 126 -20.79 1.43 6.64
CA ASP A 126 -20.62 -0.03 6.73
C ASP A 126 -20.54 -0.67 5.33
N SER A 127 -21.44 -0.28 4.42
CA SER A 127 -21.58 -0.86 3.07
C SER A 127 -20.31 -0.79 2.21
N THR A 128 -19.47 0.24 2.41
CA THR A 128 -18.22 0.48 1.67
C THR A 128 -16.96 0.26 2.50
N TYR A 129 -17.09 -0.20 3.74
CA TYR A 129 -15.96 -0.45 4.62
C TYR A 129 -15.18 -1.72 4.22
N PRO A 130 -13.83 -1.70 4.17
CA PRO A 130 -13.04 -2.86 3.76
C PRO A 130 -13.33 -4.10 4.61
N GLY A 131 -13.72 -5.20 3.96
CA GLY A 131 -14.10 -6.44 4.63
C GLY A 131 -15.61 -6.63 4.81
N ASN A 132 -16.45 -5.60 4.56
CA ASN A 132 -17.91 -5.78 4.48
C ASN A 132 -18.31 -6.84 3.44
N ASP A 133 -17.56 -6.88 2.33
CA ASP A 133 -17.62 -7.86 1.25
C ASP A 133 -17.14 -9.25 1.71
N ALA A 134 -15.92 -9.35 2.25
CA ALA A 134 -15.22 -10.61 2.47
C ALA A 134 -15.50 -11.31 3.83
N LEU A 135 -15.94 -10.57 4.86
CA LEU A 135 -16.09 -11.07 6.23
C LEU A 135 -17.56 -11.27 6.61
N ARG A 136 -17.84 -12.27 7.45
CA ARG A 136 -19.19 -12.60 7.94
C ARG A 136 -19.78 -11.52 8.85
N GLN A 137 -18.93 -10.73 9.50
CA GLN A 137 -19.28 -9.56 10.30
C GLN A 137 -18.48 -8.37 9.79
N ASN A 138 -19.11 -7.20 9.70
CA ASN A 138 -18.42 -5.97 9.34
C ASN A 138 -17.51 -5.50 10.51
N PRO A 139 -16.20 -5.30 10.29
CA PRO A 139 -15.25 -4.98 11.35
C PRO A 139 -15.23 -3.51 11.79
N ILE A 140 -15.95 -2.61 11.09
CA ILE A 140 -15.90 -1.14 11.25
C ILE A 140 -15.94 -0.65 12.70
N GLU A 141 -16.83 -1.20 13.52
CA GLU A 141 -17.03 -0.74 14.91
C GLU A 141 -15.93 -1.25 15.86
N GLY A 142 -15.39 -2.44 15.59
CA GLY A 142 -14.20 -2.94 16.29
C GLY A 142 -12.97 -2.09 15.98
N ASP A 143 -12.81 -1.66 14.73
CA ASP A 143 -11.70 -0.83 14.30
C ASP A 143 -11.79 0.62 14.80
N ARG A 144 -12.98 1.23 14.78
CA ARG A 144 -13.25 2.53 15.43
C ARG A 144 -12.86 2.47 16.91
N LYS A 145 -13.31 1.43 17.62
CA LYS A 145 -12.98 1.23 19.04
C LYS A 145 -11.47 1.07 19.25
N ALA A 146 -10.79 0.28 18.41
CA ALA A 146 -9.35 0.09 18.48
C ALA A 146 -8.57 1.40 18.28
N ILE A 147 -8.91 2.20 17.26
CA ILE A 147 -8.28 3.53 17.00
C ILE A 147 -8.63 4.55 18.08
N THR A 148 -9.82 4.48 18.68
CA THR A 148 -10.25 5.35 19.79
C THR A 148 -9.45 5.07 21.06
N LEU A 149 -9.20 3.80 21.39
CA LEU A 149 -8.41 3.38 22.55
C LEU A 149 -6.92 3.77 22.48
N LEU A 150 -6.40 4.09 21.28
CA LEU A 150 -5.03 4.61 21.16
C LEU A 150 -4.90 5.98 21.85
N THR A 151 -3.75 6.20 22.49
CA THR A 151 -3.33 7.54 22.94
C THR A 151 -3.01 8.44 21.75
N ARG A 152 -2.92 9.76 21.98
CA ARG A 152 -2.50 10.72 20.96
C ARG A 152 -1.11 10.40 20.39
N SER A 153 -0.16 10.01 21.23
CA SER A 153 1.20 9.62 20.81
C SER A 153 1.19 8.34 19.98
N GLN A 154 0.42 7.31 20.35
CA GLN A 154 0.26 6.11 19.53
C GLN A 154 -0.37 6.41 18.16
N ARG A 155 -1.35 7.33 18.08
CA ARG A 155 -1.91 7.79 16.79
C ARG A 155 -0.89 8.55 15.93
N ASP A 156 -0.12 9.47 16.52
CA ASP A 156 0.93 10.19 15.78
C ASP A 156 2.09 9.27 15.36
N ALA A 157 2.41 8.22 16.13
CA ALA A 157 3.37 7.17 15.77
C ALA A 157 2.87 6.28 14.63
N LEU A 158 1.61 5.82 14.68
CA LEU A 158 0.96 5.08 13.58
C LEU A 158 0.99 5.89 12.27
N VAL A 159 0.63 7.18 12.34
CA VAL A 159 0.72 8.11 11.20
C VAL A 159 2.16 8.22 10.67
N GLN A 160 3.17 8.32 11.55
CA GLN A 160 4.56 8.42 11.12
C GLN A 160 5.05 7.14 10.43
N VAL A 161 4.74 5.96 10.98
CA VAL A 161 5.12 4.67 10.40
C VAL A 161 4.46 4.45 9.04
N LEU A 162 3.16 4.78 8.90
CA LEU A 162 2.45 4.70 7.62
C LEU A 162 3.10 5.60 6.56
N VAL A 163 3.42 6.86 6.88
CA VAL A 163 4.13 7.77 5.96
C VAL A 163 5.52 7.23 5.60
N ASN A 164 6.30 6.77 6.59
CA ASN A 164 7.66 6.26 6.35
C ASN A 164 7.67 5.08 5.38
N VAL A 165 6.74 4.13 5.56
CA VAL A 165 6.67 2.91 4.75
C VAL A 165 6.25 3.22 3.30
N PHE A 166 5.32 4.15 3.08
CA PHE A 166 4.94 4.56 1.72
C PHE A 166 5.88 5.61 1.09
N ASN A 167 6.81 6.20 1.86
CA ASN A 167 7.76 7.21 1.39
C ASN A 167 9.20 6.93 1.94
N PRO A 168 9.82 5.79 1.57
CA PRO A 168 11.10 5.37 2.14
C PRO A 168 12.28 6.28 1.75
N THR A 169 12.22 6.96 0.60
CA THR A 169 13.27 7.89 0.16
C THR A 169 13.41 9.10 1.09
N SER A 170 12.33 9.52 1.75
CA SER A 170 12.34 10.64 2.70
C SER A 170 12.96 10.28 4.07
N GLN A 171 13.32 9.02 4.32
CA GLN A 171 14.12 8.65 5.49
C GLN A 171 15.59 9.06 5.33
N ASN A 172 16.11 9.09 4.10
CA ASN A 172 17.54 9.22 3.82
C ASN A 172 18.08 10.65 3.98
N THR A 173 17.23 11.61 4.35
CA THR A 173 17.58 13.04 4.58
C THR A 173 17.56 13.45 6.06
N LEU A 174 17.29 12.51 6.98
CA LEU A 174 17.15 12.79 8.43
C LEU A 174 18.28 12.23 9.30
N SER A 175 19.30 11.60 8.72
CA SER A 175 20.53 11.25 9.47
C SER A 175 21.37 12.50 9.73
N PRO A 176 21.65 12.88 10.99
CA PRO A 176 22.56 13.99 11.27
C PRO A 176 23.99 13.57 10.91
N ASN A 177 24.63 14.30 9.98
CA ASN A 177 26.06 14.14 9.72
C ASN A 177 26.85 14.55 10.98
N PRO A 178 27.67 13.67 11.60
CA PRO A 178 28.38 14.01 12.84
C PRO A 178 29.39 15.16 12.72
N ASN A 179 29.82 15.50 11.49
CA ASN A 179 30.89 16.45 11.21
C ASN A 179 30.43 17.87 10.80
N THR A 180 29.23 18.30 11.19
CA THR A 180 28.82 19.71 11.07
C THR A 180 28.60 20.31 12.46
N ALA A 181 29.60 21.03 12.98
CA ALA A 181 29.46 21.77 14.23
C ALA A 181 28.38 22.86 14.12
N PRO A 182 27.49 23.03 15.11
CA PRO A 182 26.46 24.06 15.06
C PRO A 182 27.08 25.45 15.24
N SER A 183 27.01 26.28 14.20
CA SER A 183 27.23 27.72 14.33
C SER A 183 26.14 28.32 15.23
N PRO A 184 26.46 29.24 16.17
CA PRO A 184 25.49 29.73 17.15
C PRO A 184 24.34 30.50 16.47
N SER A 185 23.14 29.95 16.54
CA SER A 185 21.93 30.55 15.99
C SER A 185 21.42 31.70 16.87
N THR A 186 21.22 32.87 16.27
CA THR A 186 20.57 34.00 16.90
C THR A 186 19.08 33.70 17.15
N SER A 187 18.58 34.07 18.32
CA SER A 187 17.22 33.73 18.75
C SER A 187 16.16 34.58 18.06
N THR A 188 15.45 34.03 17.07
CA THR A 188 14.29 34.68 16.44
C THR A 188 13.00 34.37 17.19
N THR A 189 12.67 35.23 18.17
CA THR A 189 11.31 35.30 18.73
C THR A 189 10.29 35.59 17.62
N PRO A 190 9.10 34.97 17.59
CA PRO A 190 8.09 35.26 16.59
C PRO A 190 7.63 36.72 16.65
N GLN A 191 7.92 37.49 15.61
CA GLN A 191 7.47 38.88 15.50
C GLN A 191 6.02 38.93 15.01
N LEU A 192 5.18 39.72 15.69
CA LEU A 192 3.78 39.93 15.32
C LEU A 192 3.70 40.68 13.96
N PRO A 193 2.76 40.33 13.05
CA PRO A 193 2.60 41.04 11.78
C PRO A 193 2.29 42.53 11.99
N GLN A 194 3.02 43.41 11.29
CA GLN A 194 2.70 44.84 11.28
C GLN A 194 1.45 45.11 10.44
N PRO A 195 0.44 45.83 10.96
CA PRO A 195 -0.64 46.36 10.15
C PRO A 195 -0.10 47.36 9.12
N GLY A 196 -0.51 47.25 7.85
CA GLY A 196 -0.08 48.16 6.79
C GLY A 196 -0.33 47.68 5.35
N GLY A 197 -0.44 46.35 5.14
CA GLY A 197 -0.63 45.77 3.79
C GLY A 197 -1.92 46.16 3.05
N ALA A 198 -2.85 46.87 3.68
CA ALA A 198 -4.09 47.35 3.07
C ALA A 198 -3.88 48.56 2.12
N GLU A 199 -2.76 49.29 2.21
CA GLU A 199 -2.52 50.47 1.38
C GLU A 199 -1.99 50.16 -0.04
N LEU A 200 -1.69 48.89 -0.32
CA LEU A 200 -1.24 48.41 -1.64
C LEU A 200 -2.41 48.09 -2.60
N LEU A 201 -3.62 48.59 -2.31
CA LEU A 201 -4.86 48.35 -3.04
C LEU A 201 -5.51 49.68 -3.52
N LYS A 202 -4.69 50.60 -4.04
CA LYS A 202 -5.08 51.88 -4.63
C LYS A 202 -4.66 51.91 -6.11
#